data_AF-A0A2A4UXE4-F1
#
_entry.id   AF-A0A2A4UXE4-F1
#
_cell.length_a   1.000
_cell.length_b   1.000
_cell.length_c   1.000
_cell.angle_alpha   90.00
_cell.angle_beta   90.00
_cell.angle_gamma   90.00
#
_symmetry.space_group_name_H-M   'P 1'
#
loop_
_entity.id
_entity.type
_entity.pdbx_description
1 polymer ?
#
loop_
_entity_poly.entity_id
_entity_poly.type
_entity_poly.pdbx_seq_one_letter_code
_entity_poly.pdbx_strand_id
1 'polypeptide(L)'
;MGNIAPIKMELAPTASAVTDEDRRLFPIYIQILDLDSAGKCWKETTRKLLEIDPDENSEMARKLYESYLVRAKWMCETGIKTIYSDKNASFEHWVVHILKSAINAGKILKPETQNLDKWAHKEVRRLTDQNILQADPNLSYKACEAILLKQF
;
A
#
# COMPACT_ATOMS: atom_id res chain seq x y z
N MET A 1 8.41 -12.51 -7.23
CA MET A 1 7.32 -12.20 -6.28
C MET A 1 7.96 -11.96 -4.92
N GLY A 2 7.72 -10.81 -4.28
CA GLY A 2 8.11 -10.65 -2.87
C GLY A 2 7.20 -11.55 -2.03
N ASN A 3 7.79 -12.47 -1.27
CA ASN A 3 7.06 -13.33 -0.33
C ASN A 3 6.44 -12.43 0.74
N ILE A 4 5.16 -12.09 0.57
CA ILE A 4 4.36 -11.52 1.66
C ILE A 4 4.04 -12.69 2.57
N ALA A 5 4.49 -12.63 3.83
CA ALA A 5 4.18 -13.68 4.79
C ALA A 5 2.64 -13.84 4.88
N PRO A 6 2.12 -15.07 4.97
CA PRO A 6 0.69 -15.30 5.02
C PRO A 6 0.09 -14.52 6.19
N ILE A 7 -0.99 -13.80 5.89
CA ILE A 7 -1.74 -13.05 6.89
C ILE A 7 -2.32 -14.08 7.86
N LYS A 8 -1.87 -14.03 9.12
CA LYS A 8 -2.51 -14.79 10.19
C LYS A 8 -3.98 -14.36 10.23
N MET A 9 -4.92 -15.29 10.41
CA MET A 9 -6.39 -15.05 10.41
C MET A 9 -6.87 -14.15 11.57
N GLU A 10 -6.26 -12.98 11.74
CA GLU A 10 -6.56 -11.96 12.72
C GLU A 10 -7.05 -10.70 11.98
N LEU A 11 -8.01 -10.01 12.58
CA LEU A 11 -8.54 -8.76 12.05
C LEU A 11 -7.43 -7.71 11.99
N ALA A 12 -7.54 -6.77 11.05
CA ALA A 12 -6.57 -5.69 10.94
C ALA A 12 -6.56 -4.85 12.24
N PRO A 13 -5.41 -4.25 12.59
CA PRO A 13 -5.30 -3.38 13.77
C PRO A 13 -6.40 -2.31 13.81
N THR A 14 -6.95 -2.07 15.01
CA THR A 14 -8.00 -1.05 15.23
C THR A 14 -7.54 0.09 16.12
N ALA A 15 -6.26 0.12 16.51
CA ALA A 15 -5.69 1.15 17.36
C ALA A 15 -5.80 2.55 16.71
N SER A 16 -5.98 3.59 17.52
CA SER A 16 -6.09 4.97 17.04
C SER A 16 -4.77 5.56 16.50
N ALA A 17 -3.65 4.88 16.75
CA ALA A 17 -2.34 5.21 16.23
C ALA A 17 -1.83 4.12 15.27
N VAL A 18 -0.84 4.47 14.44
CA VAL A 18 -0.12 3.51 13.60
C VAL A 18 0.69 2.57 14.47
N THR A 19 0.49 1.28 14.28
CA THR A 19 1.20 0.22 14.99
C THR A 19 2.38 -0.33 14.17
N ASP A 20 3.29 -1.07 14.81
CA ASP A 20 4.33 -1.81 14.07
C ASP A 20 3.75 -2.86 13.13
N GLU A 21 2.59 -3.42 13.48
CA GLU A 21 1.88 -4.36 12.62
C GLU A 21 1.34 -3.66 11.36
N ASP A 22 0.82 -2.44 11.48
CA ASP A 22 0.42 -1.65 10.31
C ASP A 22 1.60 -1.37 9.36
N ARG A 23 2.81 -1.18 9.90
CA ARG A 23 4.01 -1.00 9.07
C ARG A 23 4.34 -2.26 8.27
N ARG A 24 4.13 -3.45 8.85
CA ARG A 24 4.34 -4.74 8.18
C ARG A 24 3.24 -5.06 7.17
N LEU A 25 1.99 -4.72 7.49
CA LEU A 25 0.82 -4.93 6.64
C LEU A 25 0.70 -3.89 5.51
N PHE A 26 1.60 -2.90 5.46
CA PHE A 26 1.50 -1.84 4.47
C PHE A 26 1.43 -2.29 3.00
N PRO A 27 2.24 -3.27 2.55
CA PRO A 27 2.11 -3.79 1.18
C PRO A 27 0.73 -4.43 0.90
N ILE A 28 0.12 -5.04 1.91
CA ILE A 28 -1.22 -5.62 1.83
C ILE A 28 -2.27 -4.51 1.72
N TYR A 29 -2.11 -3.43 2.51
CA TYR A 29 -2.99 -2.26 2.43
C TYR A 29 -2.96 -1.59 1.05
N ILE A 30 -1.80 -1.49 0.39
CA ILE A 30 -1.75 -0.98 -0.98
C ILE A 30 -2.49 -1.91 -1.93
N GLN A 31 -2.22 -3.22 -1.87
CA GLN A 31 -2.85 -4.18 -2.79
C GLN A 31 -4.37 -4.23 -2.63
N ILE A 32 -4.89 -4.20 -1.40
CA ILE A 32 -6.34 -4.21 -1.18
C ILE A 32 -6.99 -2.92 -1.70
N LEU A 33 -6.32 -1.77 -1.59
CA LEU A 33 -6.79 -0.50 -2.15
C LEU A 33 -6.77 -0.48 -3.68
N ASP A 34 -5.73 -1.04 -4.29
CA ASP A 34 -5.66 -1.15 -5.75
C ASP A 34 -6.79 -2.05 -6.28
N LEU A 35 -7.03 -3.19 -5.63
CA LEU A 35 -8.13 -4.10 -5.97
C LEU A 35 -9.51 -3.46 -5.76
N ASP A 36 -9.72 -2.75 -4.65
CA ASP A 36 -10.94 -1.96 -4.39
C ASP A 36 -11.15 -0.89 -5.47
N SER A 37 -10.08 -0.16 -5.83
CA SER A 37 -10.14 0.89 -6.87
C SER A 37 -10.40 0.35 -8.27
N ALA A 38 -9.92 -0.86 -8.56
CA ALA A 38 -10.17 -1.56 -9.82
C ALA A 38 -11.55 -2.25 -9.86
N GLY A 39 -12.38 -2.08 -8.82
CA GLY A 39 -13.72 -2.68 -8.73
C GLY A 39 -13.69 -4.21 -8.65
N LYS A 40 -12.60 -4.81 -8.18
CA LYS A 40 -12.46 -6.27 -8.09
C LYS A 40 -13.38 -6.83 -7.00
N CYS A 41 -13.91 -8.02 -7.26
CA CYS A 41 -14.76 -8.70 -6.31
C CYS A 41 -13.99 -9.01 -5.03
N TRP A 42 -14.55 -8.66 -3.87
CA TRP A 42 -13.92 -8.90 -2.56
C TRP A 42 -13.54 -10.38 -2.36
N LYS A 43 -14.30 -11.33 -2.91
CA LYS A 43 -13.99 -12.77 -2.88
C LYS A 43 -12.68 -13.13 -3.61
N GLU A 44 -12.43 -12.51 -4.75
CA GLU A 44 -11.17 -12.71 -5.46
C GLU A 44 -10.01 -12.08 -4.70
N THR A 45 -10.25 -10.94 -4.06
CA THR A 45 -9.28 -10.26 -3.21
C THR A 45 -8.93 -11.09 -1.98
N THR A 46 -9.91 -11.64 -1.26
CA THR A 46 -9.64 -12.50 -0.08
C THR A 46 -8.85 -13.74 -0.47
N ARG A 47 -9.20 -14.38 -1.58
CA ARG A 47 -8.51 -15.59 -2.04
C ARG A 47 -7.06 -15.31 -2.45
N LYS A 48 -6.82 -14.17 -3.12
CA LYS A 48 -5.49 -13.80 -3.61
C LYS A 48 -4.59 -13.20 -2.54
N LEU A 49 -5.16 -12.39 -1.65
CA LEU A 49 -4.40 -11.53 -0.73
C LEU A 49 -4.41 -12.04 0.70
N LEU A 50 -5.53 -12.60 1.15
CA LEU A 50 -5.71 -13.08 2.53
C LEU A 50 -5.57 -14.61 2.64
N GLU A 51 -5.38 -15.31 1.51
CA GLU A 51 -5.28 -16.77 1.42
C GLU A 51 -6.46 -17.53 2.07
N ILE A 52 -7.64 -16.89 2.12
CA ILE A 52 -8.87 -17.48 2.66
C ILE A 52 -9.81 -17.77 1.52
N ASP A 53 -10.35 -18.99 1.48
CA ASP A 53 -11.39 -19.35 0.54
C ASP A 53 -12.76 -18.82 1.01
N PRO A 54 -13.34 -17.81 0.32
CA PRO A 54 -14.66 -17.30 0.67
C PRO A 54 -15.77 -18.34 0.46
N ASP A 55 -15.52 -19.45 -0.21
CA ASP A 55 -16.51 -20.51 -0.42
C ASP A 55 -16.53 -21.51 0.75
N GLU A 56 -15.45 -21.59 1.56
CA GLU A 56 -15.40 -22.38 2.80
C GLU A 56 -16.00 -21.62 4.00
N ASN A 57 -15.70 -20.31 4.12
CA ASN A 57 -16.28 -19.47 5.17
C ASN A 57 -16.47 -18.02 4.68
N SER A 58 -17.56 -17.80 3.95
CA SER A 58 -17.87 -16.51 3.33
C SER A 58 -18.02 -15.38 4.36
N GLU A 59 -18.54 -15.66 5.55
CA GLU A 59 -18.75 -14.64 6.59
C GLU A 59 -17.41 -14.13 7.13
N MET A 60 -16.51 -15.04 7.52
CA MET A 60 -15.20 -14.68 8.03
C MET A 60 -14.32 -14.02 6.95
N ALA A 61 -14.34 -14.56 5.73
CA ALA A 61 -13.60 -13.99 4.60
C ALA A 61 -14.03 -12.54 4.34
N ARG A 62 -15.33 -12.27 4.36
CA ARG A 62 -15.88 -10.93 4.19
C ARG A 62 -15.48 -10.01 5.33
N LYS A 63 -15.60 -10.47 6.58
CA LYS A 63 -15.25 -9.69 7.77
C LYS A 63 -13.77 -9.28 7.76
N LEU A 64 -12.88 -10.19 7.37
CA LEU A 64 -11.46 -9.89 7.22
C LEU A 64 -11.23 -8.89 6.09
N TYR A 65 -11.80 -9.10 4.91
CA TYR A 65 -11.70 -8.13 3.82
C TYR A 65 -12.11 -6.72 4.24
N GLU A 66 -13.28 -6.58 4.87
CA GLU A 66 -13.80 -5.30 5.32
C GLU A 66 -12.89 -4.67 6.39
N SER A 67 -12.39 -5.46 7.34
CA SER A 67 -11.46 -4.99 8.38
C SER A 67 -10.16 -4.46 7.78
N TYR A 68 -9.55 -5.18 6.84
CA TYR A 68 -8.33 -4.76 6.16
C TYR A 68 -8.58 -3.55 5.24
N LEU A 69 -9.72 -3.50 4.55
CA LEU A 69 -10.04 -2.37 3.67
C LEU A 69 -10.28 -1.09 4.48
N VAL A 70 -11.02 -1.17 5.59
CA VAL A 70 -11.24 -0.03 6.50
C VAL A 70 -9.91 0.45 7.07
N ARG A 71 -9.05 -0.47 7.53
CA ARG A 71 -7.75 -0.10 8.09
C ARG A 71 -6.81 0.47 7.02
N ALA A 72 -6.81 -0.07 5.81
CA ALA A 72 -6.04 0.46 4.69
C ALA A 72 -6.46 1.89 4.33
N LYS A 73 -7.77 2.16 4.24
CA LYS A 73 -8.31 3.51 4.01
C LYS A 73 -7.87 4.47 5.13
N TRP A 74 -8.00 4.04 6.39
CA TRP A 74 -7.52 4.82 7.53
C TRP A 74 -6.01 5.09 7.47
N MET A 75 -5.21 4.09 7.10
CA MET A 75 -3.75 4.25 6.95
C MET A 75 -3.40 5.29 5.88
N CYS A 76 -4.17 5.36 4.80
CA CYS A 76 -3.97 6.34 3.73
C CYS A 76 -4.51 7.74 4.03
N GLU A 77 -5.50 7.87 4.91
CA GLU A 77 -6.10 9.17 5.29
C GLU A 77 -5.51 9.75 6.58
N THR A 78 -5.05 8.89 7.49
CA THR A 78 -4.65 9.23 8.85
C THR A 78 -3.34 8.57 9.26
N GLY A 79 -3.09 7.33 8.85
CA GLY A 79 -1.84 6.62 9.21
C GLY A 79 -0.59 7.33 8.70
N ILE A 80 -0.60 7.78 7.44
CA ILE A 80 0.48 8.59 6.85
C ILE A 80 0.80 9.76 7.79
N LYS A 81 -0.21 10.51 8.26
CA LYS A 81 -0.12 11.68 9.19
C LYS A 81 0.65 11.44 10.48
N THR A 82 0.84 10.20 10.89
CA THR A 82 1.49 9.86 12.18
C THR A 82 2.84 9.16 12.03
N ILE A 83 3.25 8.76 10.82
CA ILE A 83 4.55 8.12 10.54
C ILE A 83 5.71 9.14 10.58
N TYR A 84 5.40 10.42 10.81
CA TYR A 84 6.28 11.59 10.74
C TYR A 84 7.40 11.68 11.79
N SER A 85 7.50 10.76 12.76
CA SER A 85 8.56 10.81 13.77
C SER A 85 9.85 10.08 13.37
N ASP A 86 9.87 9.33 12.26
CA ASP A 86 11.05 8.60 11.81
C ASP A 86 11.57 9.12 10.46
N LYS A 87 12.80 9.65 10.48
CA LYS A 87 13.35 10.60 9.50
C LYS A 87 13.39 10.04 8.07
N ASN A 88 12.42 10.43 7.25
CA ASN A 88 12.29 10.27 5.79
C ASN A 88 12.29 8.83 5.21
N ALA A 89 13.00 7.87 5.80
CA ALA A 89 13.07 6.49 5.29
C ALA A 89 11.71 5.80 5.30
N SER A 90 10.88 6.05 6.32
CA SER A 90 9.53 5.49 6.39
C SER A 90 8.60 6.03 5.29
N PHE A 91 8.67 7.33 4.99
CA PHE A 91 7.89 7.95 3.92
C PHE A 91 8.37 7.52 2.53
N GLU A 92 9.67 7.57 2.26
CA GLU A 92 10.22 7.16 0.96
C GLU A 92 9.95 5.68 0.70
N HIS A 93 10.11 4.82 1.71
CA HIS A 93 9.77 3.40 1.60
C HIS A 93 8.28 3.20 1.26
N TRP A 94 7.40 4.03 1.82
CA TRP A 94 5.98 4.01 1.48
C TRP A 94 5.73 4.38 0.01
N VAL A 95 6.30 5.49 -0.45
CA VAL A 95 6.17 5.95 -1.84
C VAL A 95 6.74 4.93 -2.83
N VAL A 96 7.84 4.24 -2.46
CA VAL A 96 8.42 3.17 -3.28
C VAL A 96 7.43 2.06 -3.55
N HIS A 97 6.64 1.64 -2.55
CA HIS A 97 5.61 0.62 -2.76
C HIS A 97 4.49 1.14 -3.67
N ILE A 98 4.07 2.40 -3.52
CA ILE A 98 3.06 3.02 -4.40
C ILE A 98 3.57 3.05 -5.85
N LEU A 99 4.80 3.51 -6.08
CA LEU A 99 5.44 3.55 -7.39
C LEU A 99 5.52 2.15 -8.02
N LYS A 100 5.99 1.16 -7.25
CA LYS A 100 6.05 -0.23 -7.70
C LYS A 100 4.67 -0.81 -8.00
N SER A 101 3.65 -0.45 -7.23
CA SER A 101 2.28 -0.88 -7.49
C SER A 101 1.74 -0.29 -8.79
N ALA A 102 1.95 1.01 -9.02
CA ALA A 102 1.56 1.68 -10.26
C ALA A 102 2.25 1.06 -11.49
N ILE A 103 3.53 0.68 -11.38
CA ILE A 103 4.25 -0.05 -12.45
C ILE A 103 3.65 -1.44 -12.67
N ASN A 104 3.42 -2.21 -11.61
CA ASN A 104 2.85 -3.55 -11.71
C ASN A 104 1.41 -3.54 -12.26
N ALA A 105 0.65 -2.48 -11.96
CA ALA A 105 -0.69 -2.25 -12.51
C ALA A 105 -0.66 -1.73 -13.96
N GLY A 106 0.53 -1.47 -14.54
CA GLY A 106 0.69 -0.92 -15.88
C GLY A 106 0.29 0.55 -16.02
N LYS A 107 0.10 1.27 -14.90
CA LYS A 107 -0.18 2.71 -14.88
C LYS A 107 1.06 3.55 -15.20
N ILE A 108 2.25 3.02 -14.87
CA ILE A 108 3.56 3.59 -15.21
C ILE A 108 4.33 2.58 -16.04
N LEU A 109 4.98 3.02 -17.11
CA LEU A 109 5.80 2.15 -17.96
C LEU A 109 6.94 1.55 -17.15
N LYS A 110 7.15 0.24 -17.31
CA LYS A 110 8.22 -0.46 -16.61
C LYS A 110 9.58 0.08 -17.07
N PRO A 111 10.45 0.54 -16.15
CA PRO A 111 11.75 1.08 -16.51
C PRO A 111 12.68 -0.03 -17.00
N GLU A 112 13.61 0.35 -17.88
CA GLU A 112 14.73 -0.52 -18.30
C GLU A 112 15.75 -0.64 -17.17
N THR A 113 15.46 -1.50 -16.20
CA THR A 113 16.33 -1.76 -15.04
C THR A 113 16.40 -3.24 -14.71
N GLN A 114 17.58 -3.70 -14.30
CA GLN A 114 17.78 -5.05 -13.77
C GLN A 114 17.28 -5.18 -12.32
N ASN A 115 17.11 -4.07 -11.60
CA ASN A 115 16.63 -4.07 -10.23
C ASN A 115 15.59 -2.95 -10.03
N LEU A 116 14.31 -3.34 -10.08
CA LEU A 116 13.18 -2.43 -9.93
C LEU A 116 13.15 -1.76 -8.54
N ASP A 117 13.54 -2.50 -7.49
CA ASP A 117 13.50 -2.00 -6.12
C ASP A 117 14.52 -0.88 -5.89
N LYS A 118 15.77 -1.15 -6.28
CA LYS A 118 16.86 -0.15 -6.23
C LYS A 118 16.54 1.07 -7.08
N TRP A 119 15.96 0.87 -8.26
CA TRP A 119 15.53 1.96 -9.14
C TRP A 119 14.43 2.81 -8.49
N ALA A 120 13.39 2.18 -7.93
CA ALA A 120 12.28 2.87 -7.30
C ALA A 120 12.75 3.71 -6.10
N HIS A 121 13.63 3.15 -5.25
CA HIS A 121 14.23 3.89 -4.14
C HIS A 121 15.02 5.13 -4.61
N LYS A 122 15.86 4.99 -5.64
CA LYS A 122 16.63 6.11 -6.19
C LYS A 122 15.71 7.21 -6.72
N GLU A 123 14.64 6.81 -7.40
CA GLU A 123 13.76 7.73 -8.08
C GLU A 123 12.83 8.47 -7.10
N VAL A 124 12.28 7.75 -6.11
CA VAL A 124 11.57 8.39 -5.00
C VAL A 124 12.48 9.37 -4.28
N ARG A 125 13.74 9.00 -4.02
CA ARG A 125 14.72 9.92 -3.40
C ARG A 125 14.97 11.16 -4.25
N ARG A 126 15.05 11.02 -5.57
CA ARG A 126 15.18 12.15 -6.50
C ARG A 126 13.97 13.10 -6.39
N LEU A 127 12.76 12.56 -6.32
CA LEU A 127 11.53 13.36 -6.18
C LEU A 127 11.43 14.05 -4.82
N THR A 128 11.91 13.41 -3.75
CA THR A 128 11.98 14.04 -2.42
C THR A 128 13.05 15.13 -2.37
N ASP A 129 14.24 14.90 -2.90
CA ASP A 129 15.31 15.92 -2.96
C ASP A 129 14.91 17.14 -3.83
N GLN A 130 14.03 16.95 -4.83
CA GLN A 130 13.47 18.02 -5.67
C GLN A 130 12.24 18.71 -5.07
N ASN A 131 11.82 18.33 -3.86
CA ASN A 131 10.63 18.86 -3.20
C ASN A 131 9.30 18.62 -3.97
N ILE A 132 9.28 17.63 -4.88
CA ILE A 132 8.08 17.22 -5.64
C ILE A 132 7.19 16.32 -4.79
N LEU A 133 7.80 15.38 -4.07
CA LEU A 133 7.12 14.53 -3.09
C LEU A 133 7.67 14.83 -1.71
N GLN A 134 6.81 15.32 -0.84
CA GLN A 134 7.15 15.52 0.56
C GLN A 134 6.12 14.83 1.43
N ALA A 135 6.56 14.45 2.62
CA ALA A 135 5.65 14.03 3.64
C ALA A 135 4.77 15.25 4.00
N ASP A 136 3.49 15.21 3.62
CA ASP A 136 2.46 16.19 3.98
C ASP A 136 1.28 15.46 4.67
N PRO A 137 0.82 15.91 5.85
CA PRO A 137 -0.35 15.34 6.50
C PRO A 137 -1.59 15.22 5.60
N ASN A 138 -1.74 16.06 4.58
CA ASN A 138 -2.85 16.01 3.64
C ASN A 138 -2.59 15.13 2.40
N LEU A 139 -1.40 14.54 2.29
CA LEU A 139 -1.05 13.66 1.17
C LEU A 139 -1.66 12.27 1.35
N SER A 140 -2.76 12.02 0.65
CA SER A 140 -3.38 10.69 0.55
C SER A 140 -2.64 9.76 -0.42
N TYR A 141 -2.93 8.45 -0.36
CA TYR A 141 -2.46 7.47 -1.36
C TYR A 141 -2.75 7.92 -2.79
N LYS A 142 -4.01 8.31 -3.08
CA LYS A 142 -4.41 8.75 -4.42
C LYS A 142 -3.70 10.02 -4.85
N ALA A 143 -3.46 10.95 -3.92
CA ALA A 143 -2.72 12.16 -4.21
C ALA A 143 -1.24 11.84 -4.52
N CYS A 144 -0.61 10.95 -3.74
CA CYS A 144 0.75 10.49 -3.98
C CYS A 144 0.87 9.74 -5.33
N GLU A 145 -0.05 8.80 -5.59
CA GLU A 145 -0.13 8.10 -6.88
C GLU A 145 -0.30 9.10 -8.03
N ALA A 146 -1.22 10.06 -7.92
CA ALA A 146 -1.43 11.07 -8.95
C ALA A 146 -0.21 11.98 -9.18
N ILE A 147 0.62 12.24 -8.17
CA ILE A 147 1.90 12.94 -8.34
C ILE A 147 2.86 12.04 -9.11
N LEU A 148 3.03 10.78 -8.71
CA LEU A 148 3.90 9.82 -9.39
C LEU A 148 3.51 9.66 -10.87
N LEU A 149 2.22 9.51 -11.18
CA LEU A 149 1.71 9.39 -12.55
C LEU A 149 1.97 10.63 -13.41
N LYS A 150 2.26 11.79 -12.82
CA LYS A 150 2.65 12.99 -13.58
C LYS A 150 4.16 13.04 -13.86
N GLN A 151 4.95 12.22 -13.18
CA GLN A 151 6.41 12.20 -13.31
C GLN A 151 6.92 11.14 -14.31
N PHE A 152 6.10 10.15 -14.66
CA PHE A 152 6.43 9.05 -15.58
C PHE A 152 5.33 8.87 -16.62
#